data_AF-K2EY35-F1
#
_entry.id   AF-K2EY35-F1
#
_cell.length_a   1.000
_cell.length_b   1.000
_cell.length_c   1.000
_cell.angle_alpha   90.00
_cell.angle_beta   90.00
_cell.angle_gamma   90.00
#
_symmetry.space_group_name_H-M   'P 1'
#
loop_
_entity.id
_entity.type
_entity.pdbx_description
1 polymer ?
#
loop_
_entity_poly.entity_id
_entity_poly.type
_entity_poly.pdbx_seq_one_letter_code
_entity_poly.pdbx_strand_id
1 'polypeptide(L)' 'MPEYVINGKNGFLFDKLKESSLIDRVNELTSLASSKYLEMRKEARKTAERFSEENFKKNILNFVKSKV' A
#
# COMPACT_ATOMS: atom_id res chain seq x y z
N MET A 1 6.25 -5.42 10.71
CA MET A 1 5.08 -4.55 10.48
C MET A 1 4.58 -4.86 9.09
N PRO A 2 3.29 -5.17 8.84
CA PRO A 2 2.84 -5.40 7.48
C PRO A 2 3.07 -4.11 6.69
N GLU A 3 3.94 -4.17 5.69
CA GLU A 3 4.18 -3.07 4.78
C GLU A 3 2.93 -2.90 3.92
N TYR A 4 2.05 -1.98 4.34
CA TYR A 4 0.89 -1.55 3.54
C TYR A 4 1.36 -0.99 2.19
N VAL A 5 2.55 -0.40 2.18
CA VAL A 5 3.26 0.04 0.98
C VAL A 5 4.49 -0.84 0.79
N ILE A 6 4.54 -1.54 -0.33
CA ILE A 6 5.69 -2.26 -0.87
C ILE A 6 6.41 -1.29 -1.82
N ASN A 7 7.63 -0.91 -1.46
CA ASN A 7 8.42 0.08 -2.20
C ASN A 7 8.51 -0.25 -3.70
N GLY A 8 8.20 0.73 -4.55
CA GLY A 8 8.21 0.62 -6.01
C GLY A 8 7.05 -0.16 -6.62
N LYS A 9 6.19 -0.82 -5.83
CA LYS A 9 5.07 -1.61 -6.34
C LYS A 9 3.73 -0.89 -6.22
N ASN A 10 3.37 -0.47 -5.01
CA ASN A 10 2.10 0.21 -4.72
C ASN A 10 2.31 1.58 -4.05
N GLY A 11 3.55 2.07 -4.07
CA GLY A 11 3.99 3.36 -3.56
C GLY A 11 5.50 3.38 -3.39
N PHE A 12 6.05 4.51 -2.93
CA PHE A 12 7.47 4.64 -2.60
C PHE A 12 7.64 4.87 -1.10
N LEU A 13 8.65 4.23 -0.54
CA LEU A 13 9.07 4.42 0.86
C LEU A 13 10.29 5.35 0.92
N PHE A 14 10.38 6.11 2.01
CA PHE A 14 11.55 6.87 2.39
C PHE A 14 11.77 6.70 3.89
N ASP A 15 13.03 6.59 4.30
CA ASP A 15 13.44 6.18 5.65
C ASP A 15 14.27 7.24 6.37
N LYS A 16 14.72 8.28 5.65
CA LYS A 16 15.51 9.37 6.19
C LYS A 16 14.60 10.52 6.60
N LEU A 17 14.75 10.99 7.83
CA LEU A 17 14.14 12.23 8.35
C LEU A 17 14.84 13.47 7.76
N LYS A 18 14.99 13.50 6.43
CA LYS A 18 15.54 14.62 5.67
C LYS A 18 14.57 14.97 4.57
N GLU A 19 14.28 16.25 4.42
CA GLU A 19 13.36 16.76 3.40
C GLU A 19 13.74 16.30 1.99
N SER A 20 15.04 16.30 1.67
CA SER A 20 15.54 15.85 0.37
C SER A 20 15.12 14.43 0.02
N SER A 21 15.05 13.52 1.01
CA SER A 21 14.66 12.13 0.78
C SER A 21 13.17 11.97 0.46
N LEU A 22 12.32 12.88 0.95
CA LEU A 22 10.92 12.95 0.52
C LEU A 22 10.81 13.52 -0.89
N ILE A 23 11.53 14.62 -1.16
CA ILE A 23 11.56 15.28 -2.49
C ILE A 23 11.99 14.28 -3.57
N ASP A 24 13.03 13.48 -3.32
CA ASP A 24 13.50 12.46 -4.25
C ASP A 24 12.41 11.45 -4.62
N ARG A 25 11.60 10.99 -3.66
CA ARG A 25 10.49 10.05 -3.91
C ARG A 25 9.31 10.70 -4.62
N VAL A 26 9.02 11.97 -4.34
CA VAL A 26 8.00 12.73 -5.07
C VAL A 26 8.42 12.90 -6.54
N ASN A 27 9.69 13.24 -6.78
CA ASN A 27 10.24 13.35 -8.13
C ASN A 27 10.19 12.00 -8.86
N GLU A 28 10.56 10.91 -8.18
CA GLU A 28 10.45 9.56 -8.74
C GLU A 28 9.01 9.23 -9.16
N LEU A 29 8.03 9.48 -8.28
CA LEU A 29 6.61 9.25 -8.57
C LEU A 29 6.11 10.08 -9.76
N THR A 30 6.43 11.38 -9.79
CA THR A 30 5.97 12.30 -10.84
C THR A 30 6.67 12.08 -12.17
N SER A 31 7.86 11.47 -12.17
CA SER A 31 8.61 11.11 -13.38
C SER A 31 8.12 9.82 -14.06
N LEU A 32 7.27 9.03 -13.40
CA LEU A 32 6.77 7.78 -13.97
C LEU A 32 5.98 8.02 -15.25
N ALA A 33 6.19 7.15 -16.24
CA ALA A 33 5.29 7.07 -17.38
C ALA A 33 3.85 6.78 -16.90
N SER A 34 2.86 7.41 -17.54
CA SER A 34 1.44 7.32 -17.14
C SER A 34 0.95 5.87 -16.98
N SER A 35 1.43 4.95 -17.82
CA SER A 35 1.11 3.52 -17.73
C SER A 35 1.67 2.88 -16.45
N LYS A 36 2.91 3.18 -16.07
CA LYS A 36 3.53 2.69 -14.83
C LYS A 36 2.85 3.26 -13.60
N TYR A 37 2.51 4.55 -13.62
CA TYR A 37 1.76 5.17 -12.53
C TYR A 37 0.35 4.55 -12.38
N LEU A 38 -0.33 4.27 -13.49
CA LEU A 38 -1.62 3.58 -13.46
C LEU A 38 -1.52 2.19 -12.81
N GLU A 39 -0.51 1.40 -13.17
CA GLU A 39 -0.30 0.09 -12.55
C GLU A 39 0.00 0.18 -11.06
N MET A 40 0.81 1.14 -10.63
CA MET A 40 1.07 1.40 -9.21
C MET A 40 -0.23 1.71 -8.45
N ARG A 41 -1.12 2.55 -9.01
CA ARG A 41 -2.43 2.86 -8.40
C ARG A 41 -3.34 1.63 -8.31
N LYS A 42 -3.33 0.76 -9.32
CA LYS A 42 -4.09 -0.51 -9.27
C LYS A 42 -3.59 -1.41 -8.16
N GLU A 43 -2.27 -1.55 -8.00
CA GLU A 43 -1.69 -2.34 -6.91
C GLU A 43 -1.96 -1.75 -5.53
N ALA A 44 -1.95 -0.41 -5.40
CA ALA A 44 -2.38 0.29 -4.20
C ALA A 44 -3.84 -0.02 -3.86
N ARG A 45 -4.73 0.02 -4.86
CA ARG A 45 -6.15 -0.32 -4.69
C ARG A 45 -6.36 -1.76 -4.23
N LYS A 46 -5.71 -2.74 -4.89
CA LYS A 46 -5.75 -4.17 -4.50
C LYS A 46 -5.27 -4.38 -3.07
N THR A 47 -4.30 -3.60 -2.62
CA THR A 47 -3.80 -3.67 -1.25
C THR A 47 -4.83 -3.14 -0.26
N ALA A 48 -5.42 -1.97 -0.55
CA ALA A 48 -6.45 -1.36 0.28
C ALA A 48 -7.71 -2.24 0.44
N GLU A 49 -8.11 -2.97 -0.61
CA GLU A 49 -9.26 -3.87 -0.59
C GLU A 49 -9.14 -5.00 0.44
N ARG A 50 -7.92 -5.40 0.83
CA ARG A 50 -7.70 -6.37 1.92
C ARG A 50 -8.17 -5.86 3.28
N PHE A 51 -8.26 -4.54 3.43
CA PHE A 51 -8.68 -3.85 4.65
C PHE A 51 -10.13 -3.36 4.57
N SER A 52 -10.94 -3.90 3.65
CA SER A 52 -12.36 -3.59 3.59
C SER A 52 -13.10 -4.05 4.84
N GLU A 53 -14.21 -3.37 5.16
CA GLU A 53 -15.10 -3.75 6.26
C GLU A 53 -15.61 -5.19 6.10
N GLU A 54 -15.90 -5.60 4.86
CA GLU A 54 -16.31 -6.97 4.53
C GLU A 54 -15.23 -7.99 4.90
N ASN A 55 -13.97 -7.75 4.52
CA ASN A 55 -12.85 -8.61 4.89
C ASN A 55 -12.63 -8.63 6.40
N PHE A 56 -12.76 -7.48 7.07
CA PHE A 56 -12.71 -7.40 8.53
C PHE A 56 -13.79 -8.27 9.18
N LYS A 57 -15.06 -8.11 8.79
CA LYS A 57 -16.20 -8.89 9.31
C LYS A 57 -15.99 -10.39 9.10
N LYS A 58 -15.58 -10.80 7.90
CA LYS A 58 -15.27 -12.19 7.57
C LYS A 58 -14.16 -12.74 8.49
N ASN A 59 -13.07 -12.00 8.65
CA ASN A 59 -11.92 -12.44 9.43
C ASN A 59 -12.24 -12.55 10.93
N ILE A 60 -12.96 -11.58 11.51
CA ILE A 60 -13.31 -11.63 12.94
C ILE A 60 -14.29 -12.77 13.25
N LEU A 61 -15.27 -13.01 12.38
CA LEU A 61 -16.22 -14.12 12.53
C LEU A 61 -15.51 -15.48 12.44
N ASN A 62 -14.58 -15.63 11.49
CA ASN A 62 -13.77 -16.85 11.37
C ASN A 62 -12.91 -17.08 12.61
N PHE A 63 -12.30 -16.02 13.16
CA PHE A 63 -11.53 -16.10 14.38
C PHE A 63 -12.37 -16.61 15.56
N VAL A 64 -13.54 -16.02 15.79
CA VAL A 64 -14.45 -16.44 16.88
C VAL A 64 -14.86 -17.90 16.73
N LYS A 65 -15.24 -18.32 15.51
CA LYS A 65 -15.62 -19.72 15.23
C LYS A 65 -14.48 -20.71 15.45
N SER A 66 -13.22 -20.32 15.22
CA SER A 66 -12.05 -21.18 15.44
C SER A 66 -11.70 -21.43 16.91
N LYS A 67 -12.31 -20.66 17.83
CA LYS A 67 -12.06 -20.72 19.28
C LYS A 67 -13.17 -21.45 20.04
N VAL A 68 -14.24 -21.84 19.36
CA VAL A 68 -15.34 -22.68 19.84
C VAL A 68 -15.09 -24.10 19.35
#